data_AF-A0A952P5G5-F1
#
_entry.id   AF-A0A952P5G5-F1
#
_cell.length_a   1.000
_cell.length_b   1.000
_cell.length_c   1.000
_cell.angle_alpha   90.00
_cell.angle_beta   90.00
_cell.angle_gamma   90.00
#
_symmetry.space_group_name_H-M   'P 1'
#
loop_
_entity.id
_entity.type
_entity.pdbx_description
1 polymer ?
#
loop_
_entity_poly.entity_id
_entity_poly.type
_entity_poly.pdbx_seq_one_letter_code
_entity_poly.pdbx_strand_id
1 'polypeptide(L)'
;MNLVYYEIVEDCIEAKNVYDAYLSIKLDDTLISHLAILGKLVFFKDFEKPYFRVISRGKFTIKGIENDDKFRILLPDDAGIESLELIKSHINSF
;
A
#
# COMPACT_ATOMS: atom_id res chain seq x y z
N MET A 1 -7.31 -8.42 10.67
CA MET A 1 -5.84 -8.20 10.53
C MET A 1 -5.49 -6.75 10.84
N ASN A 2 -4.31 -6.43 11.39
CA ASN A 2 -4.08 -5.07 11.90
C ASN A 2 -2.92 -4.36 11.18
N LEU A 3 -3.24 -3.20 10.61
CA LEU A 3 -2.24 -2.18 10.33
C LEU A 3 -1.71 -1.63 11.66
N VAL A 4 -0.40 -1.70 11.87
CA VAL A 4 0.23 -1.34 13.15
C VAL A 4 0.43 0.17 13.24
N TYR A 5 1.12 0.74 12.25
CA TYR A 5 1.35 2.18 12.15
C TYR A 5 1.72 2.61 10.72
N TYR A 6 1.65 3.92 10.49
CA TYR A 6 2.20 4.58 9.30
C TYR A 6 3.45 5.36 9.68
N GLU A 7 4.46 5.31 8.83
CA GLU A 7 5.69 6.11 8.92
C GLU A 7 5.75 7.03 7.72
N ILE A 8 5.98 8.32 7.94
CA ILE A 8 6.21 9.27 6.84
C ILE A 8 7.60 9.00 6.26
N VAL A 9 7.67 8.87 4.94
CA VAL A 9 8.94 8.74 4.24
C VAL A 9 9.38 10.13 3.79
N GLU A 10 10.27 10.74 4.57
CA GLU A 10 10.94 11.98 4.20
C GLU A 10 11.87 11.73 2.99
N ASP A 11 11.96 12.68 2.06
CA ASP A 11 12.79 12.63 0.84
C ASP A 11 12.47 11.54 -0.19
N CYS A 12 11.18 11.30 -0.48
CA CYS A 12 10.81 10.46 -1.63
C CYS A 12 10.85 11.25 -2.95
N ILE A 13 11.63 10.76 -3.93
CA ILE A 13 11.71 11.36 -5.28
C ILE A 13 10.39 11.19 -6.05
N GLU A 14 9.61 10.14 -5.76
CA GLU A 14 8.41 9.81 -6.54
C GLU A 14 7.18 10.66 -6.18
N ALA A 15 7.07 11.14 -4.93
CA ALA A 15 5.95 11.97 -4.46
C ALA A 15 6.31 12.66 -3.14
N LYS A 16 5.62 13.75 -2.81
CA LYS A 16 5.82 14.46 -1.53
C LYS A 16 5.12 13.77 -0.35
N ASN A 17 3.95 13.19 -0.60
CA ASN A 17 3.12 12.56 0.44
C ASN A 17 3.29 11.04 0.36
N VAL A 18 4.32 10.51 1.04
CA VAL A 18 4.67 9.09 0.99
C VAL A 18 4.70 8.50 2.39
N TYR A 19 4.09 7.33 2.54
CA TYR A 19 3.95 6.63 3.80
C TYR A 19 4.34 5.17 3.66
N ASP A 20 5.14 4.63 4.57
CA ASP A 20 5.28 3.19 4.75
C ASP A 20 4.23 2.73 5.78
N ALA A 21 3.44 1.73 5.41
CA ALA A 21 2.42 1.11 6.25
C ALA A 21 2.94 -0.24 6.75
N TYR A 22 3.12 -0.36 8.07
CA TYR A 22 3.62 -1.58 8.71
C TYR A 22 2.47 -2.45 9.19
N LEU A 23 2.54 -3.74 8.92
CA LEU A 23 1.51 -4.73 9.19
C LEU A 23 1.95 -5.69 10.30
N SER A 24 0.98 -6.24 11.02
CA SER A 24 1.25 -7.28 12.02
C SER A 24 1.61 -8.64 11.42
N ILE A 25 1.36 -8.82 10.11
CA ILE A 25 1.67 -10.03 9.36
C ILE A 25 2.29 -9.69 7.99
N LYS A 26 2.90 -10.68 7.36
CA LYS A 26 3.44 -10.54 6.01
C LYS A 26 2.34 -10.46 4.95
N LEU A 27 2.64 -9.73 3.88
CA LEU A 27 1.83 -9.63 2.67
C LEU A 27 1.84 -10.97 1.94
N ASP A 28 0.69 -11.63 1.86
CA ASP A 28 0.48 -12.81 1.02
C ASP A 28 -0.37 -12.48 -0.20
N ASP A 29 -0.49 -13.43 -1.11
CA ASP A 29 -1.36 -13.34 -2.29
C ASP A 29 -2.81 -12.94 -1.94
N THR A 30 -3.34 -13.43 -0.82
CA THR A 30 -4.71 -13.17 -0.37
C THR A 30 -4.91 -11.71 0.00
N LEU A 31 -4.01 -11.14 0.80
CA LEU A 31 -4.02 -9.74 1.20
C LEU A 31 -3.75 -8.83 0.00
N ILE A 32 -2.79 -9.17 -0.87
CA ILE A 32 -2.52 -8.40 -2.09
C ILE A 32 -3.77 -8.36 -2.98
N SER A 33 -4.49 -9.48 -3.10
CA SER A 33 -5.75 -9.55 -3.83
C SER A 33 -6.86 -8.74 -3.16
N HIS A 34 -6.91 -8.70 -1.83
CA HIS A 34 -7.86 -7.84 -1.10
C HIS A 34 -7.57 -6.35 -1.30
N LEU A 35 -6.29 -5.95 -1.29
CA LEU A 35 -5.86 -4.58 -1.61
C LEU A 35 -6.24 -4.19 -3.05
N ALA A 36 -6.27 -5.15 -3.98
CA ALA A 36 -6.69 -4.92 -5.36
C ALA A 36 -8.12 -4.40 -5.49
N ILE A 37 -8.98 -4.53 -4.48
CA ILE A 37 -10.33 -3.94 -4.49
C ILE A 37 -10.26 -2.40 -4.56
N LEU A 38 -9.17 -1.80 -4.07
CA LEU A 38 -8.99 -0.35 -4.03
C LEU A 38 -8.58 0.27 -5.38
N GLY A 39 -8.22 -0.53 -6.38
CA GLY A 39 -7.76 -0.02 -7.67
C GLY A 39 -7.25 -1.08 -8.64
N LYS A 40 -6.50 -0.67 -9.66
CA LYS A 40 -5.91 -1.61 -10.62
C LYS A 40 -4.68 -2.29 -10.01
N LEU A 41 -4.71 -3.61 -9.85
CA LEU A 41 -3.54 -4.40 -9.47
C LEU A 41 -2.64 -4.67 -10.68
N VAL A 42 -1.34 -4.49 -10.48
CA VAL A 42 -0.27 -4.98 -11.35
C VAL A 42 0.68 -5.79 -10.47
N PHE A 43 0.80 -7.10 -10.73
CA PHE A 43 1.59 -8.01 -9.91
C PHE A 43 2.64 -8.71 -10.78
N PHE A 44 3.91 -8.49 -10.46
CA PHE A 44 5.07 -9.08 -11.10
C PHE A 44 5.56 -10.25 -10.25
N LYS A 45 4.96 -11.43 -10.45
CA LYS A 45 5.28 -12.66 -9.68
C LYS A 45 6.58 -13.32 -10.09
N ASP A 46 7.03 -13.09 -11.32
CA ASP A 46 8.22 -13.74 -11.87
C ASP A 46 9.54 -13.09 -11.41
N PHE A 47 9.49 -12.10 -10.51
CA PHE A 47 10.67 -11.47 -9.93
C PHE A 47 11.19 -12.28 -8.74
N GLU A 48 12.51 -12.23 -8.49
CA GLU A 48 13.12 -12.86 -7.30
C GLU A 48 12.43 -12.44 -6.01
N LYS A 49 11.97 -11.17 -5.97
CA LYS A 49 11.06 -10.65 -4.95
C LYS A 49 9.76 -10.22 -5.63
N PRO A 50 8.67 -11.01 -5.52
CA PRO A 50 7.40 -10.70 -6.17
C PRO A 50 6.91 -9.32 -5.74
N TYR A 51 6.64 -8.47 -6.73
CA TYR A 51 6.36 -7.06 -6.50
C TYR A 51 4.97 -6.71 -7.02
N PHE A 52 4.22 -5.93 -6.25
CA PHE A 52 2.88 -5.50 -6.65
C PHE A 52 2.71 -3.99 -6.58
N ARG A 53 1.76 -3.50 -7.39
CA ARG A 53 1.22 -2.14 -7.32
C ARG A 53 -0.30 -2.17 -7.40
N VAL A 54 -0.97 -1.45 -6.53
CA VAL A 54 -2.40 -1.13 -6.66
C VAL A 54 -2.54 0.35 -6.98
N ILE A 55 -3.13 0.68 -8.12
CA ILE A 55 -3.25 2.04 -8.62
C ILE A 55 -4.72 2.48 -8.51
N SER A 56 -5.02 3.35 -7.55
CA SER A 56 -6.32 4.02 -7.44
C SER A 56 -6.25 5.37 -8.13
N ARG A 57 -6.80 5.47 -9.35
CA ARG A 57 -6.59 6.61 -10.26
C ARG A 57 -6.96 7.94 -9.59
N GLY A 58 -5.98 8.84 -9.50
CA GLY A 58 -6.14 10.17 -8.91
C GLY A 58 -6.27 10.19 -7.38
N LYS A 59 -6.13 9.04 -6.70
CA LYS A 59 -6.31 8.94 -5.24
C LYS A 59 -5.04 8.51 -4.53
N PHE A 60 -4.45 7.38 -4.92
CA PHE A 60 -3.22 6.87 -4.33
C PHE A 60 -2.65 5.71 -5.14
N THR A 61 -1.39 5.40 -4.88
CA THR A 61 -0.76 4.15 -5.33
C THR A 61 -0.21 3.40 -4.13
N ILE A 62 -0.55 2.12 -4.01
CA ILE A 62 0.08 1.20 -3.05
C ILE A 62 1.12 0.37 -3.80
N LYS A 63 2.29 0.18 -3.21
CA LYS A 63 3.40 -0.61 -3.78
C LYS A 63 4.02 -1.47 -2.69
N GLY A 64 4.33 -2.73 -2.97
CA GLY A 64 4.94 -3.59 -1.96
C GLY A 64 5.58 -4.85 -2.54
N ILE A 65 6.25 -5.60 -1.68
CA ILE A 65 6.87 -6.88 -1.99
C ILE A 65 6.08 -7.97 -1.26
N GLU A 66 5.75 -9.06 -1.93
CA GLU A 66 5.15 -10.24 -1.29
C GLU A 66 6.12 -10.82 -0.25
N ASN A 67 5.59 -11.32 0.85
CA ASN A 67 6.30 -11.80 2.04
C ASN A 67 7.04 -10.71 2.84
N ASP A 68 6.85 -9.43 2.52
CA ASP A 68 7.27 -8.30 3.35
C ASP A 68 6.18 -7.95 4.38
N ASP A 69 6.54 -7.31 5.48
CA ASP A 69 5.60 -6.87 6.53
C ASP A 69 5.17 -5.40 6.38
N LYS A 70 5.57 -4.77 5.27
CA LYS A 70 5.19 -3.41 4.95
C LYS A 70 4.89 -3.19 3.47
N PHE A 71 4.11 -2.16 3.20
CA PHE A 71 3.94 -1.62 1.86
C PHE A 71 3.99 -0.10 1.88
N ARG A 72 4.29 0.50 0.74
CA ARG A 72 4.37 1.95 0.56
C ARG A 72 3.11 2.50 -0.08
N ILE A 73 2.66 3.63 0.42
CA ILE A 73 1.53 4.41 -0.09
C ILE A 73 2.08 5.73 -0.63
N LEU A 74 1.73 6.04 -1.87
CA LEU A 74 1.99 7.33 -2.49
C LEU A 74 0.66 8.04 -2.66
N LEU A 75 0.55 9.21 -2.04
CA LEU A 75 -0.60 10.08 -2.15
C LEU A 75 -0.29 11.28 -3.07
N PRO A 76 -1.28 11.79 -3.82
CA PRO A 76 -1.20 13.10 -4.47
C PRO A 76 -0.86 14.24 -3.50
N ASP A 77 -0.35 15.35 -4.02
CA ASP A 77 0.04 16.53 -3.24
C ASP A 77 -1.15 17.15 -2.46
N ASP A 78 -2.37 17.04 -3.00
CA ASP A 78 -3.61 17.56 -2.42
C ASP A 78 -4.37 16.54 -1.56
N ALA A 79 -3.81 15.34 -1.36
CA ALA A 79 -4.47 14.29 -0.62
C ALA A 79 -4.46 14.54 0.89
N GLY A 80 -5.63 14.44 1.51
CA GLY A 80 -5.79 14.48 2.96
C GLY A 80 -5.60 13.12 3.64
N ILE A 81 -5.65 13.14 4.98
CA ILE A 81 -5.56 11.94 5.84
C ILE A 81 -6.65 10.90 5.56
N GLU A 82 -7.76 11.31 4.96
CA GLU A 82 -8.90 10.46 4.58
C GLU A 82 -8.48 9.27 3.71
N SER A 83 -7.48 9.45 2.83
CA SER A 83 -6.94 8.35 2.01
C SER A 83 -6.27 7.28 2.85
N LEU A 84 -5.57 7.66 3.93
CA LEU A 84 -4.92 6.72 4.85
C LEU A 84 -5.96 6.01 5.73
N GLU A 85 -7.01 6.70 6.15
CA GLU A 85 -8.11 6.10 6.91
C GLU A 85 -8.91 5.10 6.06
N LEU A 86 -9.16 5.40 4.78
CA LEU A 86 -9.77 4.46 3.84
C LEU A 86 -8.93 3.18 3.71
N ILE A 87 -7.62 3.30 3.50
CA ILE A 87 -6.71 2.16 3.38
C ILE A 87 -6.70 1.34 4.68
N LYS A 88 -6.60 2.02 5.84
CA LYS A 88 -6.64 1.39 7.15
C LYS A 88 -7.93 0.62 7.39
N SER A 89 -9.08 1.23 7.09
CA SER A 89 -10.39 0.59 7.22
C SER A 89 -10.51 -0.66 6.35
N HIS A 90 -9.99 -0.61 5.12
CA HIS A 90 -10.00 -1.74 4.19
C HIS A 90 -9.10 -2.90 4.62
N ILE A 91 -7.95 -2.61 5.24
CA ILE A 91 -7.05 -3.64 5.77
C ILE A 91 -7.63 -4.29 7.03
N ASN A 92 -8.26 -3.50 7.90
CA ASN A 92 -8.85 -4.01 9.13
C ASN A 92 -10.12 -4.83 8.89
N SER A 93 -10.74 -4.73 7.71
CA SER A 93 -11.90 -5.54 7.31
C SER A 93 -11.55 -6.90 6.71
N PHE A 94 -10.25 -7.21 6.56
CA PHE A 94 -9.72 -8.53 6.23
C PHE A 94 -9.45 -9.36 7.48
#